data_AF-A0A9W6U0C3-F1
#
_entry.id   AF-A0A9W6U0C3-F1
#
_cell.length_a   1.000
_cell.length_b   1.000
_cell.length_c   1.000
_cell.angle_alpha   90.00
_cell.angle_beta   90.00
_cell.angle_gamma   90.00
#
_symmetry.space_group_name_H-M   'P 1'
#
loop_
_entity.id
_entity.type
_entity.pdbx_description
1 polymer ?
#
loop_
_entity_poly.entity_id
_entity_poly.type
_entity_poly.pdbx_seq_one_letter_code
_entity_poly.pdbx_strand_id
1 'polypeptide(L)'
;MTIKLYANLISQPSRAAEWVMWLKHLEHELVLTDFGSPTFTSPEFLALNPNGLIPVLQDGDFSLYGNAIMPYLAEKFNWSDLYPADVQAHAKVNQYLHWHHTNARLITPKVLVPLMHTKQNIATPEEAVFIKDTPALLTKLVELMEKFLVKDFVAESDHPTLADFAAYWSSCRSSSWASTTFPSTLSSLLGCSV
;
A
#
# COMPACT_ATOMS: atom_id res chain seq x y z
N MET A 1 -16.00 -14.18 -14.36
CA MET A 1 -14.70 -13.49 -14.53
C MET A 1 -14.01 -13.58 -13.19
N THR A 2 -12.94 -14.37 -13.08
CA THR A 2 -12.31 -14.66 -11.79
C THR A 2 -11.12 -13.74 -11.62
N ILE A 3 -11.26 -12.71 -10.79
CA ILE A 3 -10.13 -11.87 -10.37
C ILE A 3 -9.34 -12.64 -9.32
N LYS A 4 -8.01 -12.67 -9.46
CA LYS A 4 -7.11 -13.22 -8.46
C LYS A 4 -6.12 -12.16 -8.00
N LEU A 5 -5.85 -12.12 -6.70
CA LEU A 5 -4.84 -11.26 -6.10
C LEU A 5 -3.78 -12.12 -5.41
N TYR A 6 -2.55 -12.07 -5.91
CA TYR A 6 -1.39 -12.62 -5.23
C TYR A 6 -0.82 -11.56 -4.28
N ALA A 7 -0.84 -11.85 -2.97
CA ALA A 7 -0.56 -10.84 -1.95
C ALA A 7 0.05 -11.41 -0.67
N ASN A 8 0.72 -10.54 0.07
CA ASN A 8 1.05 -10.73 1.48
C ASN A 8 0.56 -9.50 2.25
N LEU A 9 -0.27 -9.68 3.27
CA LEU A 9 -0.87 -8.56 4.01
C LEU A 9 0.11 -7.83 4.94
N ILE A 10 1.37 -8.23 5.02
CA ILE A 10 2.42 -7.39 5.62
C ILE A 10 2.88 -6.32 4.61
N SER A 11 2.83 -6.60 3.30
CA SER A 11 3.21 -5.67 2.24
C SER A 11 2.18 -4.55 2.11
N GLN A 12 2.64 -3.29 2.23
CA GLN A 12 1.81 -2.10 2.10
C GLN A 12 0.93 -2.07 0.82
N PRO A 13 1.48 -2.20 -0.40
CA PRO A 13 0.66 -2.18 -1.62
C PRO A 13 -0.32 -3.35 -1.72
N SER A 14 0.04 -4.52 -1.21
CA SER A 14 -0.83 -5.70 -1.21
C SER A 14 -2.06 -5.47 -0.35
N ARG A 15 -1.87 -4.93 0.88
CA ARG A 15 -2.99 -4.54 1.73
C ARG A 15 -3.86 -3.46 1.12
N ALA A 16 -3.26 -2.42 0.53
CA ALA A 16 -4.02 -1.33 -0.05
C ALA A 16 -4.95 -1.83 -1.17
N ALA A 17 -4.45 -2.71 -2.05
CA ALA A 17 -5.24 -3.35 -3.08
C ALA A 17 -6.36 -4.23 -2.48
N GLU A 18 -6.03 -5.09 -1.51
CA GLU A 18 -6.99 -5.95 -0.83
C GLU A 18 -8.13 -5.15 -0.18
N TRP A 19 -7.80 -4.08 0.54
CA TRP A 19 -8.79 -3.28 1.26
C TRP A 19 -9.75 -2.55 0.35
N VAL A 20 -9.26 -2.02 -0.78
CA VAL A 20 -10.14 -1.39 -1.76
C VAL A 20 -11.10 -2.42 -2.34
N MET A 21 -10.62 -3.63 -2.67
CA MET A 21 -11.50 -4.71 -3.15
C MET A 21 -12.53 -5.13 -2.10
N TRP A 22 -12.10 -5.26 -0.83
CA TRP A 22 -12.97 -5.60 0.28
C TRP A 22 -14.05 -4.54 0.53
N LEU A 23 -13.67 -3.25 0.56
CA LEU A 23 -14.58 -2.13 0.77
C LEU A 23 -15.66 -2.06 -0.32
N LYS A 24 -15.29 -2.39 -1.56
CA LYS A 24 -16.21 -2.39 -2.70
C LYS A 24 -16.95 -3.71 -2.88
N HIS A 25 -16.81 -4.63 -1.92
CA HIS A 25 -17.42 -5.96 -1.94
C HIS A 25 -17.13 -6.73 -3.23
N LEU A 26 -15.93 -6.56 -3.79
CA LEU A 26 -15.51 -7.23 -5.01
C LEU A 26 -15.09 -8.67 -4.67
N GLU A 27 -15.86 -9.64 -5.16
CA GLU A 27 -15.49 -11.05 -5.06
C GLU A 27 -14.23 -11.33 -5.89
N HIS A 28 -13.22 -11.90 -5.24
CA HIS A 28 -11.95 -12.26 -5.85
C HIS A 28 -11.27 -13.40 -5.07
N GLU A 29 -10.34 -14.09 -5.72
CA GLU A 29 -9.52 -15.12 -5.09
C GLU A 29 -8.25 -14.47 -4.51
N LEU A 30 -8.12 -14.46 -3.19
CA LEU A 30 -6.92 -14.01 -2.50
C LEU A 30 -5.93 -15.17 -2.33
N VAL A 31 -4.82 -15.11 -3.06
CA VAL A 31 -3.71 -16.07 -2.95
C VAL A 31 -2.64 -15.47 -2.03
N LEU A 32 -2.65 -15.91 -0.77
CA LEU A 32 -1.65 -15.50 0.21
C LEU A 32 -0.30 -16.16 -0.07
N THR A 33 0.74 -15.34 -0.22
CA THR A 33 2.12 -15.77 -0.50
C THR A 33 3.06 -15.25 0.57
N ASP A 34 3.96 -16.09 1.07
CA ASP A 34 4.99 -15.67 2.03
C ASP A 34 6.17 -14.99 1.34
N PHE A 35 6.83 -14.06 2.04
CA PHE A 35 8.08 -13.46 1.56
C PHE A 35 9.15 -14.54 1.34
N GLY A 36 9.83 -14.49 0.20
CA GLY A 36 10.85 -15.49 -0.15
C GLY A 36 10.29 -16.85 -0.59
N SER A 37 8.97 -16.98 -0.80
CA SER A 37 8.36 -18.18 -1.36
C SER A 37 8.98 -18.53 -2.73
N PRO A 38 9.22 -19.83 -3.03
CA PRO A 38 9.69 -20.26 -4.34
C PRO A 38 8.71 -19.90 -5.48
N THR A 39 7.44 -19.65 -5.15
CA THR A 39 6.44 -19.15 -6.10
C THR A 39 6.94 -17.91 -6.86
N PHE A 40 7.64 -16.98 -6.20
CA PHE A 40 8.10 -15.75 -6.84
C PHE A 40 9.18 -15.96 -7.90
N THR A 41 9.83 -17.13 -7.88
CA THR A 41 10.85 -17.52 -8.87
C THR A 41 10.32 -18.51 -9.90
N SER A 42 9.05 -18.93 -9.81
CA SER A 42 8.48 -19.88 -10.74
C SER A 42 8.26 -19.22 -12.12
N PRO A 43 8.47 -19.95 -13.23
CA PRO A 43 8.21 -19.41 -14.57
C PRO A 43 6.78 -18.88 -14.74
N GLU A 44 5.81 -19.53 -14.08
CA GLU A 44 4.41 -19.16 -14.12
C GLU A 44 4.16 -17.80 -13.46
N PHE A 45 4.75 -17.55 -12.28
CA PHE A 45 4.60 -16.26 -11.59
C PHE A 45 5.38 -15.15 -12.29
N LEU A 46 6.58 -15.45 -12.80
CA LEU A 46 7.39 -14.49 -13.55
C LEU A 46 6.72 -14.08 -14.87
N ALA A 47 5.88 -14.93 -15.46
CA ALA A 47 5.04 -14.55 -16.60
C ALA A 47 3.97 -13.51 -16.23
N LEU A 48 3.52 -13.47 -14.97
CA LEU A 48 2.58 -12.45 -14.46
C LEU A 48 3.29 -11.18 -14.00
N ASN A 49 4.44 -11.31 -13.35
CA ASN A 49 5.28 -10.19 -12.94
C ASN A 49 6.77 -10.55 -13.05
N PRO A 50 7.50 -9.99 -14.03
CA PRO A 50 8.91 -10.31 -14.25
C PRO A 50 9.82 -9.86 -13.09
N ASN A 51 9.33 -8.98 -12.21
CA ASN A 51 10.08 -8.58 -11.02
C ASN A 51 10.07 -9.63 -9.91
N GLY A 52 9.18 -10.63 -9.97
CA GLY A 52 9.01 -11.60 -8.88
C GLY A 52 8.53 -10.97 -7.56
N LEU A 53 7.73 -9.90 -7.65
CA LEU A 53 7.25 -9.13 -6.49
C LEU A 53 5.71 -9.17 -6.39
N ILE A 54 5.21 -8.82 -5.21
CA ILE A 54 3.78 -8.69 -4.90
C ILE A 54 3.41 -7.23 -4.57
N PRO A 55 2.15 -6.82 -4.77
CA PRO A 55 1.01 -7.59 -5.27
C PRO A 55 1.01 -7.80 -6.79
N VAL A 56 0.30 -8.84 -7.22
CA VAL A 56 -0.05 -9.10 -8.62
C VAL A 56 -1.55 -9.38 -8.72
N LEU A 57 -2.24 -8.66 -9.59
CA LEU A 57 -3.62 -8.88 -9.99
C LEU A 57 -3.63 -9.69 -11.28
N GLN A 58 -4.44 -10.74 -11.32
CA GLN A 58 -4.78 -11.47 -12.54
C GLN A 58 -6.28 -11.31 -12.81
N ASP A 59 -6.61 -10.89 -14.03
CA ASP A 59 -7.96 -10.64 -14.51
C ASP A 59 -8.16 -11.36 -15.84
N GLY A 60 -8.50 -12.65 -15.76
CA GLY A 60 -8.45 -13.55 -16.92
C GLY A 60 -7.01 -13.69 -17.43
N ASP A 61 -6.79 -13.30 -18.69
CA ASP A 61 -5.47 -13.32 -19.34
C ASP A 61 -4.65 -12.04 -19.10
N PHE A 62 -5.28 -11.01 -18.52
CA PHE A 62 -4.61 -9.75 -18.19
C PHE A 62 -3.93 -9.87 -16.81
N SER A 63 -2.71 -9.36 -16.70
CA SER A 63 -1.99 -9.25 -15.43
C SER A 63 -1.48 -7.83 -15.20
N LEU A 64 -1.49 -7.42 -13.94
CA LEU A 64 -1.05 -6.09 -13.50
C LEU A 64 -0.42 -6.20 -12.12
N TYR A 65 0.55 -5.36 -11.78
CA TYR A 65 1.27 -5.44 -10.51
C TYR A 65 1.50 -4.07 -9.87
N GLY A 66 1.73 -4.07 -8.55
CA GLY A 66 2.04 -2.87 -7.78
C GLY A 66 0.84 -1.94 -7.55
N ASN A 67 1.11 -0.64 -7.35
CA ASN A 67 0.08 0.36 -7.02
C ASN A 67 -0.88 0.66 -8.19
N ALA A 68 -0.55 0.23 -9.41
CA ALA A 68 -1.41 0.40 -10.58
C ALA A 68 -2.72 -0.42 -10.49
N ILE A 69 -2.74 -1.45 -9.64
CA ILE A 69 -3.90 -2.32 -9.41
C ILE A 69 -5.12 -1.51 -8.95
N MET A 70 -4.95 -0.56 -8.02
CA MET A 70 -6.07 0.18 -7.45
C MET A 70 -6.76 1.11 -8.49
N PRO A 71 -6.04 1.96 -9.25
CA PRO A 71 -6.65 2.73 -10.34
C PRO A 71 -7.32 1.84 -11.40
N TYR A 72 -6.68 0.73 -11.80
CA TYR A 72 -7.26 -0.20 -12.77
C TYR A 72 -8.63 -0.73 -12.33
N LEU A 73 -8.72 -1.19 -11.09
CA LEU A 73 -9.98 -1.70 -10.54
C LEU A 73 -11.02 -0.59 -10.41
N ALA A 74 -10.61 0.60 -9.97
CA ALA A 74 -11.51 1.73 -9.84
C ALA A 74 -12.11 2.16 -11.18
N GLU A 75 -11.31 2.20 -12.25
CA GLU A 75 -11.80 2.46 -13.60
C GLU A 75 -12.67 1.32 -14.13
N LYS A 76 -12.21 0.06 -13.99
CA LYS A 76 -12.93 -1.13 -14.48
C LYS A 76 -14.33 -1.27 -13.88
N PHE A 77 -14.47 -0.98 -12.59
CA PHE A 77 -15.73 -1.14 -11.84
C PHE A 77 -16.43 0.18 -11.54
N ASN A 78 -15.97 1.29 -12.14
CA ASN A 78 -16.55 2.62 -12.02
C ASN A 78 -16.70 3.11 -10.55
N TRP A 79 -15.65 2.91 -9.75
CA TRP A 79 -15.55 3.37 -8.36
C TRP A 79 -15.22 4.86 -8.27
N SER A 80 -16.09 5.68 -8.85
CA SER A 80 -15.98 7.14 -8.89
C SER A 80 -16.00 7.82 -7.52
N ASP A 81 -16.46 7.10 -6.48
CA ASP A 81 -16.39 7.50 -5.08
C ASP A 81 -14.95 7.49 -4.53
N LEU A 82 -14.13 6.53 -4.96
CA LEU A 82 -12.73 6.39 -4.53
C LEU A 82 -11.74 7.01 -5.52
N TYR A 83 -12.13 7.08 -6.79
CA TYR A 83 -11.32 7.60 -7.89
C TYR A 83 -12.17 8.53 -8.77
N PRO A 84 -12.27 9.82 -8.39
CA PRO A 84 -13.17 10.77 -9.05
C PRO A 84 -12.90 10.92 -10.54
N ALA A 85 -13.96 11.18 -11.31
CA ALA A 85 -13.85 11.50 -12.74
C ALA A 85 -13.56 12.99 -13.00
N ASP A 86 -13.81 13.86 -12.02
CA ASP A 86 -13.43 15.28 -12.13
C ASP A 86 -11.91 15.40 -12.28
N VAL A 87 -11.47 16.16 -13.28
CA VAL A 87 -10.06 16.23 -13.69
C VAL A 87 -9.16 16.71 -12.56
N GLN A 88 -9.62 17.67 -11.75
CA GLN A 88 -8.80 18.24 -10.67
C GLN A 88 -8.72 17.29 -9.47
N ALA A 89 -9.86 16.73 -9.05
CA ALA A 89 -9.90 15.76 -7.96
C ALA A 89 -9.10 14.49 -8.31
N HIS A 90 -9.25 13.99 -9.53
CA HIS A 90 -8.50 12.86 -10.05
C HIS A 90 -6.98 13.15 -10.06
N ALA A 91 -6.57 14.34 -10.50
CA ALA A 91 -5.18 14.75 -10.50
C ALA A 91 -4.59 14.82 -9.08
N LYS A 92 -5.38 15.23 -8.08
CA LYS A 92 -4.95 15.24 -6.66
C LYS A 92 -4.73 13.84 -6.10
N VAL A 93 -5.61 12.88 -6.41
CA VAL A 93 -5.41 11.47 -6.05
C VAL A 93 -4.12 10.95 -6.68
N ASN A 94 -3.92 11.21 -7.97
CA ASN A 94 -2.71 10.78 -8.67
C ASN A 94 -1.45 11.46 -8.14
N GLN A 95 -1.50 12.76 -7.81
CA GLN A 95 -0.38 13.48 -7.21
C GLN A 95 0.12 12.75 -5.96
N TYR A 96 -0.79 12.37 -5.05
CA TYR A 96 -0.40 11.65 -3.85
C TYR A 96 0.12 10.24 -4.16
N LEU A 97 -0.56 9.46 -5.00
CA LEU A 97 -0.12 8.09 -5.34
C LEU A 97 1.30 8.06 -5.92
N HIS A 98 1.65 9.04 -6.76
CA HIS A 98 2.99 9.15 -7.35
C HIS A 98 4.00 9.65 -6.31
N TRP A 99 3.64 10.64 -5.50
CA TRP A 99 4.50 11.13 -4.41
C TRP A 99 4.80 10.04 -3.38
N HIS A 100 3.78 9.28 -2.97
CA HIS A 100 3.87 8.19 -2.00
C HIS A 100 4.92 7.15 -2.40
N HIS A 101 4.94 6.77 -3.68
CA HIS A 101 5.82 5.73 -4.20
C HIS A 101 7.32 6.03 -3.99
N THR A 102 7.70 7.31 -4.05
CA THR A 102 9.09 7.76 -3.93
C THR A 102 9.42 8.35 -2.57
N ASN A 103 8.42 8.51 -1.68
CA ASN A 103 8.57 9.11 -0.37
C ASN A 103 8.11 8.14 0.73
N ALA A 104 6.85 8.23 1.14
CA ALA A 104 6.32 7.50 2.30
C ALA A 104 6.50 5.97 2.20
N ARG A 105 6.40 5.39 1.00
CA ARG A 105 6.62 3.96 0.78
C ARG A 105 8.05 3.52 1.14
N LEU A 106 9.04 4.37 0.87
CA LEU A 106 10.46 4.01 1.02
C LEU A 106 10.89 3.94 2.50
N ILE A 107 10.09 4.45 3.44
CA ILE A 107 10.39 4.29 4.87
C ILE A 107 10.51 2.81 5.24
N THR A 108 9.58 1.97 4.78
CA THR A 108 9.56 0.56 5.17
C THR A 108 10.87 -0.15 4.80
N PRO A 109 11.32 -0.15 3.52
CA PRO A 109 12.58 -0.80 3.16
C PRO A 109 13.82 -0.04 3.63
N LYS A 110 13.80 1.30 3.77
CA LYS A 110 15.01 2.08 4.10
C LYS A 110 15.20 2.35 5.59
N VAL A 111 14.16 2.21 6.39
CA VAL A 111 14.20 2.54 7.83
C VAL A 111 13.74 1.35 8.66
N LEU A 112 12.52 0.85 8.42
CA LEU A 112 11.94 -0.18 9.29
C LEU A 112 12.69 -1.51 9.19
N VAL A 113 13.00 -1.95 7.97
CA VAL A 113 13.76 -3.19 7.73
C VAL A 113 15.17 -3.13 8.35
N PRO A 114 16.00 -2.10 8.10
CA PRO A 114 17.28 -1.91 8.79
C PRO A 114 17.20 -1.89 10.32
N LEU A 115 16.17 -1.24 10.87
CA LEU A 115 15.95 -1.22 12.33
C LEU A 115 15.59 -2.61 12.88
N MET A 116 14.80 -3.40 12.14
CA MET A 116 14.51 -4.79 12.49
C MET A 116 15.77 -5.66 12.42
N HIS A 117 16.55 -5.53 11.35
CA HIS A 117 17.83 -6.23 11.21
C HIS A 117 18.82 -5.89 12.32
N THR A 118 18.84 -4.63 12.76
CA THR A 118 19.68 -4.17 13.88
C THR A 118 19.25 -4.85 15.19
N LYS A 119 17.94 -4.92 15.47
CA LYS A 119 17.42 -5.62 16.65
C LYS A 119 17.67 -7.13 16.62
N GLN A 120 17.77 -7.70 15.42
CA GLN A 120 18.04 -9.13 15.19
C GLN A 120 19.54 -9.45 15.06
N ASN A 121 20.44 -8.46 15.22
CA ASN A 121 21.89 -8.59 15.01
C ASN A 121 22.30 -9.13 13.62
N ILE A 122 21.51 -8.87 12.59
CA ILE A 122 21.77 -9.26 11.19
C ILE A 122 22.02 -8.05 10.27
N ALA A 123 22.11 -6.84 10.83
CA ALA A 123 22.26 -5.61 10.05
C ALA A 123 23.60 -5.55 9.29
N THR A 124 23.56 -5.06 8.06
CA THR A 124 24.79 -4.80 7.29
C THR A 124 25.42 -3.46 7.72
N PRO A 125 26.74 -3.26 7.48
CA PRO A 125 27.40 -1.99 7.77
C PRO A 125 26.79 -0.79 7.02
N GLU A 126 26.22 -0.99 5.83
CA GLU A 126 25.56 0.09 5.07
C GLU A 126 24.24 0.53 5.72
N GLU A 127 23.47 -0.42 6.27
CA GLU A 127 22.21 -0.17 6.99
C GLU A 127 22.46 0.68 8.25
N ALA A 128 23.56 0.42 8.97
CA ALA A 128 23.93 1.15 10.19
C ALA A 128 24.27 2.64 9.94
N VAL A 129 24.80 2.98 8.76
CA VAL A 129 25.06 4.37 8.38
C VAL A 129 23.75 5.10 8.07
N PHE A 130 22.83 4.44 7.37
CA PHE A 130 21.53 5.02 6.99
C PHE A 130 20.61 5.26 8.20
N ILE A 131 20.76 4.44 9.26
CA ILE A 131 20.03 4.63 10.53
C ILE A 131 20.39 5.96 11.20
N LYS A 132 21.60 6.50 11.00
CA LYS A 132 21.99 7.79 11.61
C LYS A 132 21.27 8.99 11.00
N ASP A 133 20.98 8.96 9.70
CA ASP A 133 20.25 10.03 8.98
C ASP A 133 18.72 9.85 9.02
N THR A 134 18.26 8.69 9.52
CA THR A 134 16.85 8.33 9.64
C THR A 134 15.99 9.37 10.37
N PRO A 135 16.40 9.95 11.52
CA PRO A 135 15.56 10.91 12.23
C PRO A 135 15.22 12.14 11.39
N ALA A 136 16.19 12.69 10.64
CA ALA A 136 15.97 13.84 9.79
C ALA A 136 15.05 13.53 8.59
N LEU A 137 15.22 12.34 7.99
CA LEU A 137 14.35 11.87 6.90
C LEU A 137 12.91 11.65 7.38
N LEU A 138 12.73 11.09 8.58
CA LEU A 138 11.41 10.90 9.18
C LEU A 138 10.74 12.24 9.49
N THR A 139 11.45 13.19 10.11
CA THR A 139 10.92 14.53 10.38
C THR A 139 10.47 15.22 9.09
N LYS A 140 11.33 15.24 8.06
CA LYS A 140 11.00 15.84 6.76
C LYS A 140 9.78 15.17 6.13
N LEU A 141 9.65 13.84 6.24
CA LEU A 141 8.50 13.15 5.69
C LEU A 141 7.22 13.48 6.45
N VAL A 142 7.26 13.52 7.78
CA VAL A 142 6.09 13.90 8.59
C VAL A 142 5.64 15.31 8.23
N GLU A 143 6.57 16.27 8.13
CA GLU A 143 6.27 17.63 7.68
C GLU A 143 5.64 17.66 6.27
N LEU A 144 6.09 16.80 5.36
CA LEU A 144 5.51 16.69 4.03
C LEU A 144 4.12 16.03 4.06
N MET A 145 3.91 15.02 4.90
CA MET A 145 2.62 14.37 5.07
C MET A 145 1.59 15.32 5.69
N GLU A 146 1.99 16.13 6.67
CA GLU A 146 1.13 17.17 7.26
C GLU A 146 0.65 18.18 6.21
N LYS A 147 1.47 18.46 5.18
CA LYS A 147 1.05 19.32 4.06
C LYS A 147 0.02 18.69 3.12
N PHE A 148 -0.08 17.35 3.08
CA PHE A 148 -1.14 16.66 2.33
C PHE A 148 -2.42 16.51 3.16
N LEU A 149 -2.32 16.50 4.49
CA LEU A 149 -3.45 16.45 5.42
C LEU A 149 -4.02 17.86 5.69
N VAL A 150 -4.30 18.63 4.63
CA VAL A 150 -4.95 19.95 4.75
C VAL A 150 -6.42 19.81 5.14
N LYS A 151 -7.05 18.72 4.69
CA LYS A 151 -8.39 18.26 5.10
C LYS A 151 -8.28 16.92 5.83
N ASP A 152 -9.42 16.36 6.22
CA ASP A 152 -9.52 15.01 6.81
C ASP A 152 -8.96 13.90 5.88
N PHE A 153 -8.85 14.17 4.57
CA PHE A 153 -8.35 13.23 3.56
C PHE A 153 -7.19 13.80 2.75
N VAL A 154 -6.30 12.90 2.32
CA VAL A 154 -4.99 13.20 1.72
C VAL A 154 -5.09 13.87 0.33
N ALA A 155 -6.17 13.61 -0.41
CA ALA A 155 -6.40 14.16 -1.73
C ALA A 155 -7.19 15.49 -1.73
N GLU A 156 -7.27 16.18 -0.59
CA GLU A 156 -8.09 17.39 -0.40
C GLU A 156 -9.60 17.15 -0.69
N SER A 157 -10.03 15.90 -0.61
CA SER A 157 -11.42 15.44 -0.77
C SER A 157 -12.19 15.50 0.55
N ASP A 158 -13.52 15.41 0.47
CA ASP A 158 -14.42 15.32 1.64
C ASP A 158 -14.75 13.85 2.00
N HIS A 159 -14.21 12.90 1.23
CA HIS A 159 -14.40 11.46 1.35
C HIS A 159 -13.08 10.72 1.10
N PRO A 160 -12.91 9.48 1.62
CA PRO A 160 -11.70 8.69 1.40
C PRO A 160 -11.55 8.30 -0.09
N THR A 161 -10.33 8.40 -0.59
CA THR A 161 -9.95 8.08 -1.97
C THR A 161 -8.86 7.02 -2.01
N LEU A 162 -8.48 6.54 -3.20
CA LEU A 162 -7.36 5.60 -3.36
C LEU A 162 -6.05 6.09 -2.71
N ALA A 163 -5.84 7.41 -2.63
CA ALA A 163 -4.69 8.00 -1.97
C ALA A 163 -4.64 7.64 -0.47
N ASP A 164 -5.80 7.65 0.20
CA ASP A 164 -5.91 7.35 1.63
C ASP A 164 -5.62 5.87 1.92
N PHE A 165 -6.05 4.96 1.04
CA PHE A 165 -5.71 3.52 1.17
C PHE A 165 -4.21 3.25 0.98
N ALA A 166 -3.55 4.01 0.11
CA ALA A 166 -2.09 3.96 0.00
C ALA A 166 -1.40 4.55 1.25
N ALA A 167 -1.97 5.61 1.82
CA ALA A 167 -1.44 6.34 2.98
C ALA A 167 -1.57 5.58 4.30
N TYR A 168 -2.65 4.81 4.48
CA TYR A 168 -3.11 4.30 5.77
C TYR A 168 -2.05 3.56 6.60
N TRP A 169 -1.13 2.82 5.98
CA TRP A 169 -0.05 2.16 6.73
C TRP A 169 0.98 3.14 7.31
N SER A 170 1.23 4.27 6.64
CA SER A 170 2.13 5.31 7.15
C SER A 170 1.56 6.01 8.39
N SER A 171 0.24 5.90 8.63
CA SER A 171 -0.51 6.71 9.59
C SER A 171 -1.35 5.91 10.58
N CYS A 172 -1.02 4.63 10.90
CA CYS A 172 -1.77 3.76 11.84
C CYS A 172 -1.88 4.29 13.29
N ARG A 173 -1.68 5.59 13.54
CA ARG A 173 -1.89 6.26 14.84
C ARG A 173 -3.02 7.30 14.88
N SER A 174 -3.61 7.76 13.77
CA SER A 174 -4.38 9.03 13.83
C SER A 174 -5.81 9.08 13.30
N SER A 175 -6.38 8.08 12.62
CA SER A 175 -7.77 8.22 12.10
C SER A 175 -8.77 7.27 12.76
N SER A 176 -9.78 7.82 13.44
CA SER A 176 -10.96 7.12 13.96
C SER A 176 -11.80 6.42 12.89
N TRP A 177 -11.61 6.82 11.63
CA TRP A 177 -12.21 6.19 10.45
C TRP A 177 -11.71 4.76 10.21
N ALA A 178 -10.45 4.48 10.55
CA ALA A 178 -9.81 3.17 10.45
C ALA A 178 -10.49 2.11 11.32
N SER A 179 -10.71 2.44 12.60
CA SER A 179 -11.27 1.53 13.60
C SER A 179 -12.77 1.28 13.44
N THR A 180 -13.46 2.14 12.70
CA THR A 180 -14.91 2.04 12.45
C THR A 180 -15.24 1.35 11.13
N THR A 181 -14.32 1.36 10.15
CA THR A 181 -14.57 0.83 8.81
C THR A 181 -14.07 -0.60 8.62
N PHE A 182 -13.01 -1.02 9.36
CA PHE A 182 -12.41 -2.35 9.20
C PHE A 182 -12.75 -3.32 10.36
N PRO A 183 -13.08 -4.60 10.08
CA PRO A 183 -13.34 -5.62 11.09
C PRO A 183 -12.15 -5.81 12.05
N SER A 184 -12.46 -6.10 13.32
CA SER A 184 -11.46 -6.35 14.38
C SER A 184 -10.47 -7.48 14.05
N THR A 185 -10.86 -8.43 13.19
CA THR A 185 -10.02 -9.53 12.68
C THR A 185 -8.91 -9.05 11.74
N LEU A 186 -9.13 -7.99 10.96
CA LEU A 186 -8.10 -7.36 10.14
C LEU A 186 -7.20 -6.46 10.99
N SER A 187 -7.75 -5.81 12.02
CA SER A 187 -6.97 -4.98 12.95
C SER A 187 -5.99 -5.81 13.80
N SER A 188 -6.38 -7.03 14.20
CA SER A 188 -5.54 -7.93 15.01
C SER A 188 -4.41 -8.61 14.23
N LEU A 189 -4.62 -8.91 12.94
CA LEU A 189 -3.58 -9.44 12.04
C LEU A 189 -2.43 -8.46 11.77
N LEU A 190 -2.61 -7.18 12.13
CA LEU A 190 -1.74 -6.08 11.71
C LEU A 190 -0.96 -5.39 12.85
N GLY A 191 -1.09 -5.87 14.09
CA GLY A 191 -0.37 -5.30 15.23
C GLY A 191 -0.73 -3.84 15.57
N CYS A 192 -1.78 -3.28 14.97
CA CYS A 192 -2.40 -2.04 15.46
C CYS A 192 -3.30 -2.46 16.63
N SER A 193 -2.68 -2.57 17.82
CA SER A 193 -3.40 -2.73 19.08
C SER A 193 -4.30 -1.51 19.30
N VAL A 194 -5.61 -1.77 19.43
CA VAL A 194 -6.57 -0.82 19.99
C VAL A 194 -6.14 -0.42 21.39
#